data_AF-A0A7Y8JJV7-F1
#
_entry.id   AF-A0A7Y8JJV7-F1
#
_cell.length_a   1.000
_cell.length_b   1.000
_cell.length_c   1.000
_cell.angle_alpha   90.00
_cell.angle_beta   90.00
_cell.angle_gamma   90.00
#
_symmetry.space_group_name_H-M   'P 1'
#
loop_
_entity.id
_entity.type
_entity.pdbx_description
1 polymer ?
#
loop_
_entity_poly.entity_id
_entity_poly.type
_entity_poly.pdbx_seq_one_letter_code
_entity_poly.pdbx_strand_id
1 'polypeptide(L)'
;MPVAAAVGAYAGSRASLSEEDAAALEAHIQQHLTTMQVSAALSRAILETADKDAGQRLPLFGEAGPASPDVTPDYRALAQQGVGSVLEVVATEAGFTGGSQLSFHLVAKVRLLHTRDGSLAYEREFVYQSDEYEGRLWGENKASLFQAELQRAFASLAESVVDQVFLLSTLPLHSRAKTRGDAGLMDLLGGRDACGLSWVSPERKLHPSIFDTGHRNWNRFPVVESLQPTLAWEAFPRDEDKESDAGPTLSGINNIRYDLRVWEAATNSPPRLVYERRDLTATSHTLEQPLSPTSRYFWSVRARFNLSGKEHGTKWGYFRLPYYESHGKIKPESWAAMAVGVVTAGVAPRDPCTLDFIPTSNYYRFQTP
;
A
#
# COMPACT_ATOMS: atom_id res chain seq x y z
N MET A 1 -3.86 17.14 15.71
CA MET A 1 -3.39 17.54 14.37
C MET A 1 -4.55 17.37 13.40
N PRO A 2 -4.99 18.41 12.68
CA PRO A 2 -6.10 18.30 11.73
C PRO A 2 -5.66 18.01 10.29
N VAL A 3 -6.63 17.65 9.43
CA VAL A 3 -6.42 17.36 7.99
C VAL A 3 -7.08 18.41 7.07
N ALA A 4 -6.44 18.75 5.94
CA ALA A 4 -6.90 19.79 4.99
C ALA A 4 -6.64 19.44 3.49
N ALA A 5 -7.49 19.87 2.53
CA ALA A 5 -7.55 19.36 1.13
C ALA A 5 -7.60 20.42 0.00
N ALA A 6 -6.97 20.15 -1.18
CA ALA A 6 -6.84 21.08 -2.34
C ALA A 6 -7.14 20.50 -3.74
N VAL A 7 -7.15 21.34 -4.80
CA VAL A 7 -7.66 21.07 -6.17
C VAL A 7 -6.61 21.23 -7.30
N GLY A 8 -6.58 20.32 -8.27
CA GLY A 8 -5.71 20.31 -9.47
C GLY A 8 -6.39 19.61 -10.68
N ALA A 9 -5.82 19.65 -11.89
CA ALA A 9 -6.51 19.32 -13.16
C ALA A 9 -6.25 17.89 -13.70
N TYR A 10 -7.16 17.40 -14.57
CA TYR A 10 -7.17 16.05 -15.16
C TYR A 10 -6.61 15.98 -16.58
N ALA A 11 -5.90 14.90 -16.91
CA ALA A 11 -5.57 14.53 -18.28
C ALA A 11 -5.62 13.00 -18.45
N GLY A 12 -6.52 12.50 -19.30
CA GLY A 12 -6.64 11.08 -19.63
C GLY A 12 -6.52 10.84 -21.15
N SER A 13 -5.80 9.80 -21.55
CA SER A 13 -5.66 9.36 -22.94
C SER A 13 -6.79 8.41 -23.33
N ARG A 14 -7.49 8.72 -24.43
CA ARG A 14 -8.55 7.87 -25.02
C ARG A 14 -7.94 6.72 -25.83
N ALA A 15 -8.02 5.49 -25.35
CA ALA A 15 -7.80 4.31 -26.21
C ALA A 15 -8.64 3.10 -25.74
N SER A 16 -9.33 2.47 -26.71
CA SER A 16 -10.02 1.16 -26.68
C SER A 16 -11.48 1.05 -26.21
N LEU A 17 -12.15 2.14 -25.80
CA LEU A 17 -13.55 2.09 -25.37
C LEU A 17 -14.54 2.28 -26.53
N SER A 18 -15.73 1.67 -26.44
CA SER A 18 -16.86 2.07 -27.28
C SER A 18 -17.28 3.51 -26.96
N GLU A 19 -18.00 4.19 -27.84
CA GLU A 19 -18.43 5.57 -27.60
C GLU A 19 -19.33 5.69 -26.36
N GLU A 20 -20.18 4.68 -26.12
CA GLU A 20 -21.03 4.58 -24.93
C GLU A 20 -20.22 4.36 -23.65
N ASP A 21 -19.27 3.41 -23.65
CA ASP A 21 -18.42 3.14 -22.48
C ASP A 21 -17.47 4.30 -22.17
N ALA A 22 -16.96 4.96 -23.22
CA ALA A 22 -16.14 6.16 -23.08
C ALA A 22 -16.95 7.30 -22.45
N ALA A 23 -18.19 7.53 -22.92
CA ALA A 23 -19.06 8.56 -22.34
C ALA A 23 -19.47 8.24 -20.90
N ALA A 24 -19.76 6.97 -20.59
CA ALA A 24 -20.09 6.53 -19.23
C ALA A 24 -18.92 6.68 -18.25
N LEU A 25 -17.71 6.32 -18.70
CA LEU A 25 -16.48 6.49 -17.94
C LEU A 25 -16.12 7.97 -17.77
N GLU A 26 -16.19 8.77 -18.84
CA GLU A 26 -15.95 10.22 -18.80
C GLU A 26 -16.93 10.93 -17.85
N ALA A 27 -18.21 10.56 -17.87
CA ALA A 27 -19.20 11.11 -16.94
C ALA A 27 -18.87 10.76 -15.47
N HIS A 28 -18.45 9.53 -15.17
CA HIS A 28 -18.05 9.12 -13.82
C HIS A 28 -16.75 9.78 -13.37
N ILE A 29 -15.76 9.90 -14.27
CA ILE A 29 -14.54 10.66 -14.05
C ILE A 29 -14.90 12.11 -13.68
N GLN A 30 -15.73 12.77 -14.50
CA GLN A 30 -16.10 14.15 -14.26
C GLN A 30 -16.89 14.33 -12.94
N GLN A 31 -17.73 13.36 -12.58
CA GLN A 31 -18.52 13.39 -11.36
C GLN A 31 -17.67 13.19 -10.09
N HIS A 32 -16.74 12.23 -10.10
CA HIS A 32 -16.03 11.79 -8.89
C HIS A 32 -14.59 12.26 -8.79
N LEU A 33 -13.96 12.47 -9.94
CA LEU A 33 -12.63 13.06 -10.02
C LEU A 33 -12.82 14.56 -10.23
N THR A 34 -13.40 15.25 -9.25
CA THR A 34 -13.05 16.64 -9.03
C THR A 34 -12.06 16.66 -7.87
N THR A 35 -10.96 17.38 -8.00
CA THR A 35 -9.82 17.16 -7.10
C THR A 35 -10.12 17.54 -5.64
N MET A 36 -11.09 18.43 -5.43
CA MET A 36 -11.68 18.69 -4.10
C MET A 36 -12.28 17.43 -3.48
N GLN A 37 -13.10 16.71 -4.26
CA GLN A 37 -13.79 15.52 -3.77
C GLN A 37 -12.79 14.38 -3.52
N VAL A 38 -11.79 14.23 -4.38
CA VAL A 38 -10.71 13.23 -4.22
C VAL A 38 -9.89 13.52 -2.96
N SER A 39 -9.39 14.74 -2.79
CA SER A 39 -8.60 15.14 -1.61
C SER A 39 -9.41 15.04 -0.31
N ALA A 40 -10.70 15.44 -0.34
CA ALA A 40 -11.59 15.33 0.82
C ALA A 40 -11.94 13.87 1.16
N ALA A 41 -12.17 13.02 0.16
CA ALA A 41 -12.41 11.60 0.35
C ALA A 41 -11.17 10.90 0.94
N LEU A 42 -9.98 11.17 0.38
CA LEU A 42 -8.72 10.65 0.91
C LEU A 42 -8.46 11.14 2.34
N SER A 43 -8.74 12.42 2.63
CA SER A 43 -8.64 12.96 3.99
C SER A 43 -9.51 12.20 4.97
N ARG A 44 -10.79 11.93 4.62
CA ARG A 44 -11.69 11.13 5.47
C ARG A 44 -11.17 9.71 5.66
N ALA A 45 -10.69 9.06 4.60
CA ALA A 45 -10.10 7.72 4.70
C ALA A 45 -8.88 7.70 5.64
N ILE A 46 -8.03 8.73 5.60
CA ILE A 46 -6.89 8.89 6.54
C ILE A 46 -7.39 9.05 7.98
N LEU A 47 -8.41 9.87 8.22
CA LEU A 47 -8.98 10.07 9.56
C LEU A 47 -9.57 8.78 10.13
N GLU A 48 -10.36 8.06 9.33
CA GLU A 48 -10.94 6.77 9.71
C GLU A 48 -9.85 5.75 10.01
N THR A 49 -8.82 5.68 9.16
CA THR A 49 -7.69 4.76 9.35
C THR A 49 -6.86 5.15 10.58
N ALA A 50 -6.62 6.43 10.84
CA ALA A 50 -5.86 6.89 12.00
C ALA A 50 -6.56 6.57 13.32
N ASP A 51 -7.90 6.72 13.39
CA ASP A 51 -8.68 6.31 14.56
C ASP A 51 -8.63 4.79 14.73
N LYS A 52 -8.85 4.04 13.64
CA LYS A 52 -8.92 2.57 13.65
C LYS A 52 -7.56 1.90 13.98
N ASP A 53 -6.47 2.43 13.43
CA ASP A 53 -5.17 1.74 13.41
C ASP A 53 -4.11 2.40 14.31
N ALA A 54 -4.27 3.67 14.66
CA ALA A 54 -3.37 4.40 15.56
C ALA A 54 -4.05 4.94 16.82
N GLY A 55 -5.37 4.74 16.97
CA GLY A 55 -6.17 5.31 18.06
C GLY A 55 -6.18 6.84 18.07
N GLN A 56 -5.87 7.48 16.93
CA GLN A 56 -5.74 8.93 16.81
C GLN A 56 -7.02 9.53 16.23
N ARG A 57 -7.80 10.19 17.08
CA ARG A 57 -8.94 11.00 16.64
C ARG A 57 -8.47 12.37 16.20
N LEU A 58 -8.50 12.59 14.90
CA LEU A 58 -8.04 13.81 14.26
C LEU A 58 -9.24 14.62 13.75
N PRO A 59 -9.33 15.92 14.03
CA PRO A 59 -10.40 16.77 13.49
C PRO A 59 -10.15 17.14 12.01
N LEU A 60 -11.21 17.23 11.21
CA LEU A 60 -11.15 17.69 9.81
C LEU A 60 -11.43 19.19 9.72
N PHE A 61 -10.58 19.95 9.03
CA PHE A 61 -10.78 21.40 8.81
C PHE A 61 -10.83 21.69 7.30
N GLY A 62 -11.94 21.27 6.67
CA GLY A 62 -12.09 21.24 5.21
C GLY A 62 -11.94 22.59 4.50
N GLU A 63 -12.30 23.70 5.14
CA GLU A 63 -12.17 25.04 4.53
C GLU A 63 -10.81 25.71 4.75
N ALA A 64 -9.96 25.15 5.62
CA ALA A 64 -8.63 25.70 5.92
C ALA A 64 -7.53 25.06 5.06
N GLY A 65 -7.88 24.22 4.09
CA GLY A 65 -6.92 23.50 3.26
C GLY A 65 -6.29 24.34 2.16
N PRO A 66 -5.19 23.83 1.57
CA PRO A 66 -4.61 24.45 0.39
C PRO A 66 -5.66 24.57 -0.73
N ALA A 67 -5.57 25.61 -1.56
CA ALA A 67 -6.44 25.73 -2.73
C ALA A 67 -5.91 24.88 -3.91
N SER A 68 -4.58 24.73 -4.01
CA SER A 68 -3.86 23.89 -4.96
C SER A 68 -2.58 23.32 -4.31
N PRO A 69 -1.89 22.34 -4.92
CA PRO A 69 -0.68 21.72 -4.35
C PRO A 69 0.44 22.71 -4.01
N ASP A 70 0.57 23.79 -4.79
CA ASP A 70 1.65 24.77 -4.65
C ASP A 70 1.33 25.89 -3.64
N VAL A 71 0.09 25.96 -3.15
CA VAL A 71 -0.33 26.94 -2.17
C VAL A 71 -0.14 26.36 -0.76
N THR A 72 0.39 27.17 0.16
CA THR A 72 0.44 26.85 1.58
C THR A 72 -0.42 27.87 2.33
N PRO A 73 -1.56 27.45 2.92
CA PRO A 73 -2.39 28.33 3.74
C PRO A 73 -1.67 28.84 4.98
N ASP A 74 -2.13 29.99 5.49
CA ASP A 74 -1.68 30.50 6.77
C ASP A 74 -2.44 29.83 7.92
N TYR A 75 -1.76 28.94 8.64
CA TYR A 75 -2.33 28.19 9.75
C TYR A 75 -2.24 28.87 11.12
N ARG A 76 -1.78 30.13 11.20
CA ARG A 76 -1.63 30.84 12.49
C ARG A 76 -2.95 30.99 13.25
N ALA A 77 -4.08 31.10 12.54
CA ALA A 77 -5.41 31.11 13.16
C ALA A 77 -5.71 29.80 13.90
N LEU A 78 -5.28 28.65 13.38
CA LEU A 78 -5.40 27.36 14.06
C LEU A 78 -4.44 27.25 15.24
N ALA A 79 -3.24 27.84 15.15
CA ALA A 79 -2.31 27.91 16.27
C ALA A 79 -2.93 28.63 17.49
N GLN A 80 -3.68 29.71 17.26
CA GLN A 80 -4.41 30.43 18.30
C GLN A 80 -5.52 29.58 18.95
N GLN A 81 -6.01 28.55 18.26
CA GLN A 81 -6.98 27.58 18.78
C GLN A 81 -6.32 26.37 19.46
N GLY A 82 -5.00 26.40 19.67
CA GLY A 82 -4.24 25.32 20.32
C GLY A 82 -3.86 24.16 19.40
N VAL A 83 -4.08 24.29 18.09
CA VAL A 83 -3.63 23.28 17.12
C VAL A 83 -2.13 23.45 16.89
N GLY A 84 -1.30 22.46 17.26
CA GLY A 84 0.15 22.56 17.10
C GLY A 84 0.71 22.19 15.72
N SER A 85 0.01 21.36 14.94
CA SER A 85 0.45 20.94 13.59
C SER A 85 -0.74 20.50 12.76
N VAL A 86 -0.67 20.65 11.43
CA VAL A 86 -1.69 20.32 10.42
C VAL A 86 -1.11 19.33 9.41
N LEU A 87 -1.88 18.31 9.04
CA LEU A 87 -1.57 17.36 7.97
C LEU A 87 -2.37 17.72 6.72
N GLU A 88 -1.73 18.32 5.73
CA GLU A 88 -2.35 18.60 4.44
C GLU A 88 -2.31 17.37 3.54
N VAL A 89 -3.37 17.16 2.78
CA VAL A 89 -3.55 16.05 1.85
C VAL A 89 -4.10 16.60 0.54
N VAL A 90 -3.32 16.51 -0.53
CA VAL A 90 -3.69 17.05 -1.84
C VAL A 90 -3.52 15.99 -2.90
N ALA A 91 -4.61 15.57 -3.55
CA ALA A 91 -4.51 14.80 -4.78
C ALA A 91 -3.89 15.68 -5.88
N THR A 92 -2.74 15.26 -6.39
CA THR A 92 -1.99 15.98 -7.43
C THR A 92 -2.26 15.43 -8.82
N GLU A 93 -2.57 14.13 -8.91
CA GLU A 93 -2.87 13.46 -10.17
C GLU A 93 -3.84 12.30 -9.93
N ALA A 94 -4.82 12.12 -10.81
CA ALA A 94 -5.60 10.89 -10.88
C ALA A 94 -5.99 10.64 -12.33
N GLY A 95 -5.96 9.39 -12.77
CA GLY A 95 -6.27 9.06 -14.15
C GLY A 95 -6.02 7.61 -14.50
N PHE A 96 -5.80 7.37 -15.79
CA PHE A 96 -5.52 6.06 -16.33
C PHE A 96 -4.20 6.06 -17.07
N THR A 97 -3.48 4.95 -16.98
CA THR A 97 -2.28 4.64 -17.76
C THR A 97 -2.43 3.28 -18.42
N GLY A 98 -1.61 3.00 -19.43
CA GLY A 98 -1.61 1.72 -20.13
C GLY A 98 -1.87 1.86 -21.63
N GLY A 99 -2.19 0.72 -22.26
CA GLY A 99 -2.45 0.59 -23.68
C GLY A 99 -3.80 -0.08 -23.93
N SER A 100 -3.77 -1.33 -24.41
CA SER A 100 -4.98 -2.16 -24.56
C SER A 100 -5.60 -2.57 -23.23
N GLN A 101 -4.78 -2.64 -22.18
CA GLN A 101 -5.22 -2.75 -20.80
C GLN A 101 -4.89 -1.44 -20.08
N LEU A 102 -5.80 -1.03 -19.21
CA LEU A 102 -5.73 0.23 -18.48
C LEU A 102 -5.58 -0.06 -16.98
N SER A 103 -4.72 0.70 -16.33
CA SER A 103 -4.61 0.81 -14.87
C SER A 103 -5.08 2.20 -14.43
N PHE A 104 -5.86 2.25 -13.36
CA PHE A 104 -6.15 3.50 -12.65
C PHE A 104 -4.97 3.88 -11.75
N HIS A 105 -4.67 5.17 -11.64
CA HIS A 105 -3.67 5.68 -10.71
C HIS A 105 -4.16 6.92 -9.95
N LEU A 106 -3.61 7.10 -8.76
CA LEU A 106 -3.86 8.25 -7.89
C LEU A 106 -2.55 8.65 -7.20
N VAL A 107 -2.19 9.92 -7.30
CA VAL A 107 -1.04 10.53 -6.61
C VAL A 107 -1.55 11.59 -5.65
N ALA A 108 -1.09 11.52 -4.41
CA ALA A 108 -1.43 12.48 -3.37
C ALA A 108 -0.17 13.00 -2.68
N LYS A 109 -0.01 14.32 -2.65
CA LYS A 109 1.01 15.00 -1.86
C LYS A 109 0.50 15.19 -0.43
N VAL A 110 1.29 14.77 0.54
CA VAL A 110 0.98 14.90 1.97
C VAL A 110 2.06 15.72 2.65
N ARG A 111 1.65 16.72 3.42
CA ARG A 111 2.56 17.64 4.14
C ARG A 111 2.15 17.74 5.61
N LEU A 112 3.11 17.68 6.51
CA LEU A 112 2.93 17.99 7.93
C LEU A 112 3.57 19.34 8.22
N LEU A 113 2.78 20.31 8.65
CA LEU A 113 3.24 21.65 8.96
C LEU A 113 3.02 21.99 10.43
N HIS A 114 3.98 22.68 11.02
CA HIS A 114 3.80 23.32 12.31
C HIS A 114 3.01 24.62 12.14
N THR A 115 1.89 24.75 12.86
CA THR A 115 0.97 25.89 12.70
C THR A 115 1.53 27.22 13.19
N ARG A 116 2.53 27.19 14.09
CA ARG A 116 3.09 28.40 14.71
C ARG A 116 3.89 29.25 13.72
N ASP A 117 4.64 28.59 12.84
CA ASP A 117 5.64 29.20 11.97
C ASP A 117 5.50 28.74 10.50
N GLY A 118 4.56 27.83 10.21
CA GLY A 118 4.35 27.27 8.88
C GLY A 118 5.49 26.34 8.44
N SER A 119 6.41 25.97 9.34
CA SER A 119 7.55 25.13 8.98
C SER A 119 7.11 23.70 8.65
N LEU A 120 7.75 23.13 7.63
CA LEU A 120 7.48 21.79 7.14
C LEU A 120 8.23 20.75 7.99
N ALA A 121 7.49 19.85 8.64
CA ALA A 121 8.04 18.74 9.40
C ALA A 121 8.14 17.45 8.57
N TYR A 122 7.27 17.28 7.57
CA TYR A 122 7.25 16.13 6.67
C TYR A 122 6.59 16.52 5.35
N GLU A 123 7.14 16.04 4.23
CA GLU A 123 6.51 16.13 2.91
C GLU A 123 6.83 14.87 2.12
N ARG A 124 5.83 14.31 1.45
CA ARG A 124 6.02 13.19 0.53
C ARG A 124 4.85 13.06 -0.44
N GLU A 125 5.12 12.56 -1.64
CA GLU A 125 4.08 12.06 -2.55
C GLU A 125 3.82 10.57 -2.33
N PHE A 126 2.54 10.23 -2.23
CA PHE A 126 2.03 8.88 -2.09
C PHE A 126 1.36 8.46 -3.39
N VAL A 127 1.62 7.24 -3.84
CA VAL A 127 1.18 6.75 -5.14
C VAL A 127 0.40 5.46 -5.01
N TYR A 128 -0.75 5.39 -5.69
CA TYR A 128 -1.51 4.17 -5.91
C TYR A 128 -1.61 3.88 -7.40
N GLN A 129 -1.52 2.61 -7.76
CA GLN A 129 -1.86 2.12 -9.09
C GLN A 129 -2.59 0.78 -8.96
N SER A 130 -3.69 0.63 -9.72
CA SER A 130 -4.45 -0.61 -9.78
C SER A 130 -3.74 -1.68 -10.60
N ASP A 131 -4.31 -2.89 -10.62
CA ASP A 131 -3.99 -3.87 -11.65
C ASP A 131 -4.42 -3.38 -13.04
N GLU A 132 -3.91 -4.04 -14.08
CA GLU A 132 -4.30 -3.83 -15.46
C GLU A 132 -5.59 -4.59 -15.78
N TYR A 133 -6.59 -3.86 -16.26
CA TYR A 133 -7.86 -4.42 -16.71
C TYR A 133 -8.12 -4.06 -18.16
N GLU A 134 -8.90 -4.88 -18.88
CA GLU A 134 -9.37 -4.52 -20.21
C GLU A 134 -10.15 -3.20 -20.16
N GLY A 135 -9.90 -2.29 -21.12
CA GLY A 135 -10.50 -0.96 -21.14
C GLY A 135 -12.01 -0.98 -20.89
N ARG A 136 -12.75 -1.82 -21.62
CA ARG A 136 -14.22 -1.94 -21.52
C ARG A 136 -14.75 -2.13 -20.10
N LEU A 137 -14.02 -2.87 -19.26
CA LEU A 137 -14.46 -3.20 -17.89
C LEU A 137 -14.59 -1.96 -17.01
N TRP A 138 -13.86 -0.87 -17.34
CA TRP A 138 -13.93 0.39 -16.60
C TRP A 138 -15.23 1.16 -16.83
N GLY A 139 -15.89 0.99 -17.98
CA GLY A 139 -17.19 1.59 -18.30
C GLY A 139 -18.39 0.71 -17.95
N GLU A 140 -18.21 -0.62 -17.97
CA GLU A 140 -19.26 -1.60 -17.72
C GLU A 140 -19.92 -1.47 -16.33
N ASN A 141 -21.17 -1.93 -16.22
CA ASN A 141 -21.93 -1.98 -14.96
C ASN A 141 -21.94 -0.64 -14.19
N LYS A 142 -22.12 0.48 -14.91
CA LYS A 142 -22.08 1.84 -14.36
C LYS A 142 -20.73 2.16 -13.70
N ALA A 143 -19.63 1.81 -14.37
CA ALA A 143 -18.26 2.04 -13.91
C ALA A 143 -17.97 1.42 -12.53
N SER A 144 -18.55 0.26 -12.22
CA SER A 144 -18.39 -0.41 -10.93
C SER A 144 -16.92 -0.75 -10.60
N LEU A 145 -16.14 -1.15 -11.60
CA LEU A 145 -14.69 -1.40 -11.46
C LEU A 145 -13.95 -0.12 -11.06
N PHE A 146 -14.25 1.00 -11.74
CA PHE A 146 -13.68 2.30 -11.42
C PHE A 146 -13.97 2.71 -9.98
N GLN A 147 -15.22 2.59 -9.54
CA GLN A 147 -15.61 2.93 -8.17
C GLN A 147 -14.88 2.05 -7.13
N ALA A 148 -14.76 0.75 -7.40
CA ALA A 148 -14.08 -0.18 -6.50
C ALA A 148 -12.56 0.10 -6.41
N GLU A 149 -11.90 0.38 -7.53
CA GLU A 149 -10.48 0.73 -7.56
C GLU A 149 -10.21 2.11 -6.95
N LEU A 150 -11.10 3.09 -7.14
CA LEU A 150 -10.99 4.40 -6.48
C LEU A 150 -11.10 4.28 -4.96
N GLN A 151 -12.04 3.47 -4.46
CA GLN A 151 -12.16 3.18 -3.02
C GLN A 151 -10.93 2.45 -2.48
N ARG A 152 -10.42 1.47 -3.23
CA ARG A 152 -9.19 0.75 -2.89
C ARG A 152 -7.97 1.68 -2.87
N ALA A 153 -7.89 2.64 -3.78
CA ALA A 153 -6.86 3.67 -3.80
C ALA A 153 -6.91 4.51 -2.52
N PHE A 154 -8.08 5.00 -2.13
CA PHE A 154 -8.24 5.77 -0.88
C PHE A 154 -7.84 4.96 0.35
N ALA A 155 -8.29 3.72 0.46
CA ALA A 155 -7.94 2.85 1.58
C ALA A 155 -6.43 2.57 1.62
N SER A 156 -5.82 2.24 0.48
CA SER A 156 -4.38 1.91 0.40
C SER A 156 -3.50 3.12 0.73
N LEU A 157 -3.82 4.30 0.16
CA LEU A 157 -3.09 5.53 0.44
C LEU A 157 -3.29 5.99 1.88
N ALA A 158 -4.52 5.89 2.41
CA ALA A 158 -4.79 6.22 3.80
C ALA A 158 -3.97 5.35 4.76
N GLU A 159 -3.91 4.04 4.52
CA GLU A 159 -3.07 3.12 5.29
C GLU A 159 -1.60 3.47 5.18
N SER A 160 -1.07 3.73 3.97
CA SER A 160 0.34 4.10 3.82
C SER A 160 0.66 5.44 4.51
N VAL A 161 -0.23 6.44 4.41
CA VAL A 161 -0.05 7.72 5.11
C VAL A 161 -0.08 7.51 6.61
N VAL A 162 -1.03 6.74 7.13
CA VAL A 162 -1.14 6.51 8.58
C VAL A 162 0.05 5.73 9.09
N ASP A 163 0.46 4.71 8.34
CA ASP A 163 1.66 3.95 8.60
C ASP A 163 2.85 4.91 8.65
N GLN A 164 3.14 5.70 7.61
CA GLN A 164 4.35 6.55 7.58
C GLN A 164 4.35 7.71 8.59
N VAL A 165 3.18 8.29 8.88
CA VAL A 165 3.08 9.51 9.71
C VAL A 165 2.87 9.18 11.19
N PHE A 166 2.15 8.10 11.52
CA PHE A 166 1.77 7.79 12.90
C PHE A 166 2.37 6.50 13.46
N LEU A 167 2.56 5.46 12.64
CA LEU A 167 2.87 4.12 13.12
C LEU A 167 4.27 3.61 12.76
N LEU A 168 4.88 4.07 11.69
CA LEU A 168 6.13 3.53 11.19
C LEU A 168 7.26 4.14 12.00
N SER A 169 7.82 3.27 12.82
CA SER A 169 9.14 3.48 13.39
C SER A 169 10.15 3.65 12.25
N THR A 170 11.00 4.67 12.29
CA THR A 170 12.22 4.77 11.48
C THR A 170 13.27 3.76 11.94
N LEU A 171 12.85 2.51 12.21
CA LEU A 171 13.77 1.44 12.52
C LEU A 171 14.50 1.07 11.22
N PRO A 172 15.84 1.01 11.21
CA PRO A 172 16.60 0.49 10.08
C PRO A 172 16.48 -1.03 10.04
N LEU A 173 15.25 -1.54 9.89
CA LEU A 173 14.98 -2.94 9.62
C LEU A 173 15.46 -3.20 8.20
N HIS A 174 16.63 -3.81 8.08
CA HIS A 174 17.13 -4.22 6.80
C HIS A 174 16.20 -5.32 6.29
N SER A 175 15.54 -5.11 5.15
CA SER A 175 14.85 -6.19 4.41
C SER A 175 15.84 -7.20 3.82
N ARG A 176 17.14 -6.95 4.00
CA ARG A 176 18.22 -7.81 3.56
C ARG A 176 18.58 -8.71 4.73
N ALA A 177 18.07 -9.94 4.71
CA ALA A 177 18.72 -11.02 5.43
C ALA A 177 20.19 -11.03 5.01
N LYS A 178 21.06 -10.46 5.85
CA LYS A 178 22.49 -10.72 5.75
C LYS A 178 22.72 -11.99 6.54
N THR A 179 22.52 -13.13 5.90
CA THR A 179 23.16 -14.35 6.34
C THR A 179 24.67 -14.09 6.40
N ARG A 180 25.20 -14.20 7.61
CA ARG A 180 26.64 -14.11 7.91
C ARG A 180 27.40 -15.08 6.98
N GLY A 181 28.25 -14.55 6.11
CA GLY A 181 29.39 -15.30 5.54
C GLY A 181 29.14 -16.19 4.32
N ASP A 182 27.91 -16.60 4.01
CA ASP A 182 27.60 -17.45 2.84
C ASP A 182 26.48 -16.84 2.01
N ALA A 183 26.76 -15.72 1.34
CA ALA A 183 25.94 -15.25 0.21
C ALA A 183 26.13 -16.23 -0.97
N GLY A 184 25.64 -17.45 -0.80
CA GLY A 184 25.68 -18.51 -1.79
C GLY A 184 24.78 -18.16 -2.97
N LEU A 185 25.03 -18.81 -4.10
CA LEU A 185 24.22 -18.75 -5.32
C LEU A 185 22.70 -18.85 -5.04
N MET A 186 22.28 -19.49 -3.94
CA MET A 186 20.87 -19.61 -3.53
C MET A 186 20.19 -18.31 -3.11
N ASP A 187 20.90 -17.32 -2.55
CA ASP A 187 20.31 -15.98 -2.28
C ASP A 187 20.11 -15.18 -3.58
N LEU A 188 20.89 -15.50 -4.62
CA LEU A 188 20.68 -15.03 -6.00
C LEU A 188 19.56 -15.80 -6.72
N LEU A 189 19.08 -16.92 -6.15
CA LEU A 189 18.12 -17.85 -6.77
C LEU A 189 16.82 -18.05 -5.98
N GLY A 190 16.52 -17.20 -4.98
CA GLY A 190 15.21 -17.16 -4.33
C GLY A 190 15.18 -17.51 -2.84
N GLY A 191 16.10 -16.95 -2.03
CA GLY A 191 15.89 -16.79 -0.59
C GLY A 191 14.58 -16.01 -0.31
N ARG A 192 14.01 -16.12 0.91
CA ARG A 192 12.70 -15.56 1.26
C ARG A 192 12.66 -14.02 1.16
N ASP A 193 12.44 -13.55 -0.06
CA ASP A 193 12.35 -12.14 -0.43
C ASP A 193 10.94 -11.63 -0.10
N ALA A 194 10.73 -11.23 1.14
CA ALA A 194 9.51 -10.57 1.61
C ALA A 194 9.78 -9.12 2.02
N CYS A 195 8.80 -8.25 1.76
CA CYS A 195 8.69 -6.96 2.42
C CYS A 195 7.87 -7.16 3.71
N GLY A 196 8.28 -6.57 4.82
CA GLY A 196 7.61 -6.78 6.12
C GLY A 196 7.91 -8.17 6.71
N LEU A 197 6.89 -8.84 7.26
CA LEU A 197 7.02 -10.19 7.84
C LEU A 197 6.87 -11.27 6.77
N SER A 198 7.77 -12.26 6.75
CA SER A 198 7.69 -13.36 5.78
C SER A 198 6.60 -14.36 6.16
N TRP A 199 6.02 -15.00 5.15
CA TRP A 199 5.11 -16.13 5.32
C TRP A 199 5.87 -17.38 5.76
N VAL A 200 5.21 -18.21 6.55
CA VAL A 200 5.69 -19.55 6.96
C VAL A 200 4.74 -20.63 6.44
N SER A 201 3.43 -20.41 6.54
CA SER A 201 2.39 -21.33 6.06
C SER A 201 1.24 -20.55 5.38
N PRO A 202 0.68 -21.04 4.26
CA PRO A 202 0.97 -22.32 3.60
C PRO A 202 2.34 -22.36 2.94
N GLU A 203 2.96 -23.54 2.97
CA GLU A 203 4.28 -23.73 2.36
C GLU A 203 4.17 -23.55 0.84
N ARG A 204 5.04 -22.68 0.31
CA ARG A 204 5.18 -22.51 -1.13
C ARG A 204 6.32 -23.41 -1.56
N LYS A 205 6.03 -24.49 -2.29
CA LYS A 205 7.06 -25.20 -3.08
C LYS A 205 7.49 -24.27 -4.23
N LEU A 206 8.30 -23.27 -3.90
CA LEU A 206 8.86 -22.33 -4.87
C LEU A 206 10.10 -23.00 -5.47
N HIS A 207 9.98 -23.48 -6.70
CA HIS A 207 11.14 -23.79 -7.54
C HIS A 207 11.15 -22.79 -8.68
N PRO A 208 11.62 -21.54 -8.45
CA PRO A 208 11.83 -20.62 -9.55
C PRO A 208 12.94 -21.22 -10.42
N SER A 209 12.57 -21.69 -11.61
CA SER A 209 13.57 -22.01 -12.62
C SER A 209 14.23 -20.70 -13.02
N ILE A 210 15.56 -20.69 -13.11
CA ILE A 210 16.32 -19.57 -13.70
C ILE A 210 15.90 -19.25 -15.14
N PHE A 211 15.17 -20.17 -15.78
CA PHE A 211 14.60 -20.02 -17.11
C PHE A 211 13.10 -19.66 -17.10
N ASP A 212 12.48 -19.40 -15.94
CA ASP A 212 11.09 -18.90 -15.84
C ASP A 212 11.05 -17.38 -16.08
N THR A 213 11.56 -16.96 -17.23
CA THR A 213 11.58 -15.57 -17.69
C THR A 213 10.18 -15.03 -18.01
N GLY A 214 9.14 -15.88 -17.95
CA GLY A 214 7.75 -15.50 -18.17
C GLY A 214 6.93 -15.38 -16.88
N HIS A 215 7.57 -15.50 -15.70
CA HIS A 215 6.91 -15.39 -14.38
C HIS A 215 5.71 -16.34 -14.20
N ARG A 216 5.65 -17.45 -14.94
CA ARG A 216 4.46 -18.30 -15.00
C ARG A 216 4.17 -18.94 -13.65
N ASN A 217 5.20 -19.24 -12.86
CA ASN A 217 5.03 -19.85 -11.54
C ASN A 217 4.78 -18.84 -10.42
N TRP A 218 5.02 -17.54 -10.65
CA TRP A 218 4.86 -16.50 -9.62
C TRP A 218 3.38 -16.25 -9.30
N ASN A 219 2.49 -16.61 -10.23
CA ASN A 219 1.05 -16.50 -10.07
C ASN A 219 0.34 -17.74 -9.51
N ARG A 220 1.10 -18.76 -9.05
CA ARG A 220 0.49 -19.98 -8.50
C ARG A 220 -0.07 -19.78 -7.10
N PHE A 221 -1.33 -20.15 -6.92
CA PHE A 221 -2.00 -20.25 -5.62
C PHE A 221 -1.81 -21.68 -5.07
N PRO A 222 -0.99 -21.89 -4.02
CA PRO A 222 -0.87 -23.20 -3.39
C PRO A 222 -2.22 -23.63 -2.82
N VAL A 223 -2.61 -24.88 -3.06
CA VAL A 223 -3.88 -25.43 -2.55
C VAL A 223 -3.68 -25.81 -1.08
N VAL A 224 -4.53 -25.30 -0.20
CA VAL A 224 -4.57 -25.67 1.22
C VAL A 224 -5.49 -26.86 1.46
N GLU A 225 -5.34 -27.52 2.61
CA GLU A 225 -6.10 -28.74 2.93
C GLU A 225 -7.51 -28.47 3.48
N SER A 226 -7.84 -27.21 3.81
CA SER A 226 -9.07 -26.85 4.53
C SER A 226 -9.65 -25.51 4.05
N LEU A 227 -10.96 -25.35 4.19
CA LEU A 227 -11.68 -24.07 4.03
C LEU A 227 -11.37 -23.07 5.17
N GLN A 228 -10.76 -23.54 6.25
CA GLN A 228 -10.27 -22.75 7.38
C GLN A 228 -8.76 -22.97 7.52
N PRO A 229 -7.94 -22.47 6.57
CA PRO A 229 -6.50 -22.69 6.61
C PRO A 229 -5.89 -22.04 7.85
N THR A 230 -4.77 -22.64 8.29
CA THR A 230 -3.88 -22.01 9.28
C THR A 230 -2.78 -21.25 8.54
N LEU A 231 -2.81 -19.94 8.68
CA LEU A 231 -1.80 -19.03 8.14
C LEU A 231 -0.74 -18.80 9.22
N ALA A 232 0.54 -18.85 8.85
CA ALA A 232 1.64 -18.63 9.79
C ALA A 232 2.69 -17.72 9.17
N TRP A 233 3.38 -16.97 10.02
CA TRP A 233 4.36 -15.95 9.62
C TRP A 233 5.53 -15.90 10.61
N GLU A 234 6.57 -15.15 10.25
CA GLU A 234 7.74 -14.95 11.10
C GLU A 234 7.41 -14.06 12.31
N ALA A 235 8.05 -14.36 13.44
CA ALA A 235 7.96 -13.52 14.63
C ALA A 235 8.66 -12.17 14.41
N PHE A 236 8.14 -11.13 15.05
CA PHE A 236 8.81 -9.84 15.18
C PHE A 236 9.24 -9.59 16.64
N PRO A 237 10.40 -8.96 16.89
CA PRO A 237 11.54 -8.82 15.97
C PRO A 237 12.09 -10.19 15.56
N ARG A 238 12.58 -10.31 14.33
CA ARG A 238 13.28 -11.52 13.86
C ARG A 238 14.63 -11.61 14.57
N ASP A 239 15.22 -12.80 14.62
CA ASP A 239 16.54 -12.95 15.24
C ASP A 239 17.60 -12.11 14.51
N GLU A 240 17.50 -12.02 13.18
CA GLU A 240 18.33 -11.13 12.36
C GLU A 240 18.14 -9.64 12.70
N ASP A 241 16.90 -9.22 13.01
CA ASP A 241 16.63 -7.83 13.39
C ASP A 241 17.35 -7.50 14.71
N LYS A 242 17.33 -8.42 15.67
CA LYS A 242 17.98 -8.28 16.99
C LYS A 242 19.51 -8.22 16.88
N GLU A 243 20.09 -8.95 15.93
CA GLU A 243 21.54 -8.98 15.69
C GLU A 243 22.05 -7.80 14.84
N SER A 244 21.14 -7.05 14.20
CA SER A 244 21.49 -5.87 13.41
C SER A 244 21.84 -4.65 14.28
N ASP A 245 22.32 -3.57 13.65
CA ASP A 245 22.53 -2.27 14.31
C ASP A 245 21.24 -1.69 14.93
N ALA A 246 20.07 -2.19 14.54
CA ALA A 246 18.79 -1.83 15.16
C ALA A 246 18.56 -2.51 16.52
N GLY A 247 19.30 -3.59 16.84
CA GLY A 247 19.12 -4.43 18.03
C GLY A 247 18.96 -3.67 19.35
N PRO A 248 19.82 -2.68 19.67
CA PRO A 248 19.66 -1.86 20.87
C PRO A 248 18.31 -1.12 20.93
N THR A 249 17.84 -0.57 19.81
CA THR A 249 16.53 0.10 19.71
C THR A 249 15.39 -0.91 19.86
N LEU A 250 15.55 -2.12 19.29
CA LEU A 250 14.55 -3.19 19.38
C LEU A 250 14.40 -3.77 20.79
N SER A 251 15.42 -3.62 21.65
CA SER A 251 15.36 -4.12 23.04
C SER A 251 14.27 -3.45 23.89
N GLY A 252 13.83 -2.24 23.52
CA GLY A 252 12.74 -1.52 24.18
C GLY A 252 11.33 -1.91 23.71
N ILE A 253 11.24 -2.80 22.72
CA ILE A 253 9.96 -3.23 22.16
C ILE A 253 9.21 -4.13 23.12
N ASN A 254 7.92 -3.87 23.30
CA ASN A 254 7.01 -4.72 24.05
C ASN A 254 5.62 -4.74 23.41
N ASN A 255 4.70 -5.50 23.99
CA ASN A 255 3.30 -5.62 23.53
C ASN A 255 3.20 -5.94 22.03
N ILE A 256 3.92 -6.97 21.60
CA ILE A 256 3.96 -7.37 20.19
C ILE A 256 2.69 -8.14 19.87
N ARG A 257 1.98 -7.65 18.85
CA ARG A 257 0.72 -8.18 18.35
C ARG A 257 0.75 -8.23 16.83
N TYR A 258 -0.19 -8.89 16.20
CA TYR A 258 -0.26 -9.02 14.74
C TYR A 258 -1.65 -8.72 14.21
N ASP A 259 -1.69 -8.02 13.08
CA ASP A 259 -2.91 -7.83 12.29
C ASP A 259 -2.80 -8.70 11.03
N LEU A 260 -3.87 -9.46 10.74
CA LEU A 260 -3.98 -10.38 9.61
C LEU A 260 -5.18 -9.99 8.76
N ARG A 261 -4.99 -9.98 7.44
CA ARG A 261 -6.06 -9.75 6.48
C ARG A 261 -6.02 -10.77 5.34
N VAL A 262 -7.20 -11.16 4.88
CA VAL A 262 -7.40 -12.06 3.73
C VAL A 262 -8.40 -11.43 2.78
N TRP A 263 -8.04 -11.39 1.51
CA TRP A 263 -8.86 -10.89 0.42
C TRP A 263 -9.17 -12.02 -0.55
N GLU A 264 -10.42 -12.12 -0.99
CA GLU A 264 -10.79 -12.98 -2.10
C GLU A 264 -10.27 -12.37 -3.41
N ALA A 265 -9.51 -13.16 -4.15
CA ALA A 265 -9.05 -12.79 -5.48
C ALA A 265 -10.17 -13.09 -6.48
N ALA A 266 -10.62 -12.05 -7.18
CA ALA A 266 -11.64 -12.16 -8.22
C ALA A 266 -11.03 -11.91 -9.59
N THR A 267 -11.58 -12.57 -10.61
CA THR A 267 -11.21 -12.32 -12.00
C THR A 267 -11.82 -10.98 -12.41
N ASN A 268 -11.01 -10.09 -12.98
CA ASN A 268 -11.46 -8.80 -13.54
C ASN A 268 -12.08 -7.82 -12.51
N SER A 269 -11.76 -7.97 -11.23
CA SER A 269 -12.11 -6.97 -10.21
C SER A 269 -11.07 -6.91 -9.09
N PRO A 270 -10.99 -5.77 -8.36
CA PRO A 270 -10.11 -5.66 -7.22
C PRO A 270 -10.38 -6.74 -6.16
N PRO A 271 -9.34 -7.19 -5.43
CA PRO A 271 -9.50 -8.11 -4.32
C PRO A 271 -10.45 -7.57 -3.25
N ARG A 272 -11.33 -8.43 -2.76
CA ARG A 272 -12.35 -8.08 -1.76
C ARG A 272 -11.95 -8.59 -0.39
N LEU A 273 -11.87 -7.73 0.63
CA LEU A 273 -11.57 -8.17 2.00
C LEU A 273 -12.67 -9.12 2.50
N VAL A 274 -12.28 -10.33 2.90
CA VAL A 274 -13.20 -11.37 3.40
C VAL A 274 -12.91 -11.79 4.83
N TYR A 275 -11.71 -11.49 5.34
CA TYR A 275 -11.32 -11.78 6.70
C TYR A 275 -10.36 -10.71 7.22
N GLU A 276 -10.61 -10.20 8.43
CA GLU A 276 -9.66 -9.36 9.17
C GLU A 276 -9.64 -9.85 10.62
N ARG A 277 -8.43 -9.99 11.17
CA ARG A 277 -8.24 -10.23 12.60
C ARG A 277 -7.09 -9.36 13.11
N ARG A 278 -7.31 -8.71 14.24
CA ARG A 278 -6.37 -7.76 14.83
C ARG A 278 -5.89 -8.25 16.18
N ASP A 279 -4.77 -7.67 16.60
CA ASP A 279 -4.23 -7.83 17.94
C ASP A 279 -3.94 -9.31 18.31
N LEU A 280 -3.58 -10.12 17.31
CA LEU A 280 -3.18 -11.52 17.50
C LEU A 280 -1.86 -11.58 18.28
N THR A 281 -1.75 -12.47 19.25
CA THR A 281 -0.52 -12.62 20.07
C THR A 281 0.40 -13.74 19.58
N ALA A 282 -0.13 -14.65 18.75
CA ALA A 282 0.61 -15.76 18.16
C ALA A 282 1.07 -15.43 16.74
N THR A 283 2.09 -16.14 16.25
CA THR A 283 2.63 -16.05 14.89
C THR A 283 1.94 -17.00 13.90
N SER A 284 0.78 -17.50 14.28
CA SER A 284 -0.07 -18.35 13.45
C SER A 284 -1.52 -18.16 13.83
N HIS A 285 -2.42 -18.28 12.86
CA HIS A 285 -3.84 -18.12 13.06
C HIS A 285 -4.65 -19.00 12.10
N THR A 286 -5.58 -19.77 12.65
CA THR A 286 -6.56 -20.54 11.89
C THR A 286 -7.78 -19.68 11.64
N LEU A 287 -8.21 -19.58 10.38
CA LEU A 287 -9.40 -18.78 10.05
C LEU A 287 -10.64 -19.32 10.78
N GLU A 288 -11.35 -18.42 11.45
CA GLU A 288 -12.49 -18.79 12.29
C GLU A 288 -13.75 -19.12 11.49
N GLN A 289 -13.84 -18.59 10.26
CA GLN A 289 -14.96 -18.78 9.36
C GLN A 289 -14.48 -19.51 8.11
N PRO A 290 -15.26 -20.49 7.61
CA PRO A 290 -14.93 -21.18 6.38
C PRO A 290 -14.99 -20.23 5.19
N LEU A 291 -13.97 -20.31 4.34
CA LEU A 291 -13.91 -19.63 3.05
C LEU A 291 -14.68 -20.40 1.97
N SER A 292 -14.96 -19.74 0.85
CA SER A 292 -15.57 -20.38 -0.31
C SER A 292 -14.66 -21.50 -0.85
N PRO A 293 -15.20 -22.66 -1.25
CA PRO A 293 -14.40 -23.75 -1.82
C PRO A 293 -13.87 -23.38 -3.20
N THR A 294 -12.74 -23.97 -3.61
CA THR A 294 -12.11 -23.74 -4.94
C THR A 294 -11.86 -22.27 -5.32
N SER A 295 -11.76 -21.40 -4.31
CA SER A 295 -11.54 -19.97 -4.48
C SER A 295 -10.09 -19.59 -4.19
N ARG A 296 -9.65 -18.49 -4.80
CA ARG A 296 -8.30 -17.94 -4.67
C ARG A 296 -8.30 -16.79 -3.68
N TYR A 297 -7.26 -16.72 -2.85
CA TYR A 297 -7.15 -15.73 -1.80
C TYR A 297 -5.76 -15.10 -1.76
N PHE A 298 -5.74 -13.80 -1.51
CA PHE A 298 -4.57 -13.05 -1.10
C PHE A 298 -4.60 -12.86 0.41
N TRP A 299 -3.42 -12.76 1.04
CA TRP A 299 -3.34 -12.43 2.45
C TRP A 299 -2.06 -11.67 2.77
N SER A 300 -2.07 -11.01 3.91
CA SER A 300 -0.95 -10.22 4.43
C SER A 300 -1.05 -10.10 5.93
N VAL A 301 0.09 -9.87 6.57
CA VAL A 301 0.21 -9.73 8.02
C VAL A 301 1.21 -8.63 8.38
N ARG A 302 0.96 -7.88 9.45
CA ARG A 302 1.94 -6.95 10.04
C ARG A 302 2.05 -7.16 11.54
N ALA A 303 3.19 -6.79 12.12
CA ALA A 303 3.30 -6.66 13.56
C ALA A 303 2.90 -5.25 14.02
N ARG A 304 2.29 -5.15 15.20
CA ARG A 304 2.08 -3.94 15.98
C ARG A 304 2.78 -4.08 17.32
N PHE A 305 3.41 -3.02 17.81
CA PHE A 305 4.21 -3.09 19.02
C PHE A 305 4.37 -1.73 19.68
N ASN A 306 4.70 -1.72 20.96
CA ASN A 306 5.02 -0.50 21.68
C ASN A 306 6.52 -0.27 21.71
N LEU A 307 6.94 0.95 21.39
CA LEU A 307 8.32 1.42 21.54
C LEU A 307 8.31 2.84 22.11
N SER A 308 8.99 3.03 23.24
CA SER A 308 9.05 4.32 23.96
C SER A 308 7.67 4.90 24.29
N GLY A 309 6.73 4.03 24.69
CA GLY A 309 5.37 4.43 25.08
C GLY A 309 4.43 4.80 23.93
N LYS A 310 4.85 4.63 22.67
CA LYS A 310 4.02 4.84 21.48
C LYS A 310 3.77 3.51 20.77
N GLU A 311 2.60 3.37 20.17
CA GLU A 311 2.28 2.24 19.28
C GLU A 311 2.95 2.47 17.92
N HIS A 312 3.53 1.40 17.37
CA HIS A 312 4.18 1.34 16.08
C HIS A 312 3.71 0.09 15.32
N GLY A 313 3.96 0.05 14.02
CA GLY A 313 3.70 -1.10 13.17
C GLY A 313 4.85 -1.38 12.20
N THR A 314 4.97 -2.62 11.75
CA THR A 314 5.77 -2.95 10.57
C THR A 314 4.97 -2.67 9.31
N LYS A 315 5.63 -2.61 8.14
CA LYS A 315 4.92 -2.79 6.87
C LYS A 315 4.17 -4.12 6.87
N TRP A 316 3.07 -4.14 6.14
CA TRP A 316 2.38 -5.36 5.74
C TRP A 316 3.33 -6.32 5.01
N GLY A 317 3.17 -7.61 5.29
CA GLY A 317 3.94 -8.71 4.74
C GLY A 317 3.51 -9.07 3.32
N TYR A 318 4.43 -9.08 2.36
CA TYR A 318 4.17 -9.50 0.98
C TYR A 318 5.47 -9.93 0.29
N PHE A 319 5.37 -10.66 -0.82
CA PHE A 319 6.52 -11.04 -1.63
C PHE A 319 7.16 -9.79 -2.25
N ARG A 320 8.48 -9.67 -2.18
CA ARG A 320 9.23 -8.60 -2.87
C ARG A 320 9.33 -8.83 -4.38
N LEU A 321 9.16 -10.08 -4.83
CA LEU A 321 9.10 -10.42 -6.25
C LEU A 321 7.67 -10.83 -6.66
N PRO A 322 7.22 -10.50 -7.89
CA PRO A 322 7.91 -9.75 -8.95
C PRO A 322 8.31 -8.34 -8.60
N TYR A 323 9.32 -7.81 -9.31
CA TYR A 323 9.54 -6.38 -9.36
C TYR A 323 8.33 -5.69 -9.97
N TYR A 324 8.05 -4.49 -9.47
CA TYR A 324 6.94 -3.70 -9.95
C TYR A 324 7.36 -2.90 -11.19
N GLU A 325 6.66 -3.10 -12.30
CA GLU A 325 6.84 -2.31 -13.51
C GLU A 325 5.85 -1.15 -13.49
N SER A 326 6.34 0.07 -13.19
CA SER A 326 5.51 1.26 -13.31
C SER A 326 5.40 1.65 -14.78
N HIS A 327 4.22 1.53 -15.37
CA HIS A 327 3.94 2.05 -16.70
C HIS A 327 3.56 3.56 -16.62
N GLY A 328 4.14 4.38 -17.49
CA GLY A 328 3.75 5.79 -17.67
C GLY A 328 4.50 6.82 -16.82
N LYS A 329 3.83 7.95 -16.52
CA LYS A 329 4.42 9.15 -15.89
C LYS A 329 4.57 9.06 -14.36
N ILE A 330 4.11 7.97 -13.76
CA ILE A 330 4.06 7.80 -12.31
C ILE A 330 5.50 7.72 -11.78
N LYS A 331 5.96 8.80 -11.16
CA LYS A 331 7.28 8.91 -10.51
C LYS A 331 7.13 8.98 -9.00
N PRO A 332 6.86 7.88 -8.27
CA PRO A 332 7.06 7.87 -6.84
C PRO A 332 8.52 8.25 -6.58
N GLU A 333 8.74 9.19 -5.67
CA GLU A 333 10.08 9.73 -5.40
C GLU A 333 11.08 8.59 -5.22
N SER A 334 12.14 8.62 -6.02
CA SER A 334 13.27 7.73 -5.87
C SER A 334 13.97 8.07 -4.56
N TRP A 335 14.14 7.08 -3.67
CA TRP A 335 15.23 7.14 -2.69
C TRP A 335 16.53 7.47 -3.44
N ALA A 336 17.26 8.47 -2.97
CA ALA A 336 18.39 9.08 -3.68
C ALA A 336 19.59 8.14 -3.92
N ALA A 337 19.59 6.88 -3.47
CA ALA A 337 20.77 6.01 -3.54
C ALA A 337 20.70 4.83 -4.54
N MET A 338 19.80 4.83 -5.52
CA MET A 338 19.88 3.87 -6.65
C MET A 338 19.78 4.55 -8.02
N ALA A 339 20.64 5.53 -8.26
CA ALA A 339 20.90 6.06 -9.60
C ALA A 339 22.12 5.37 -10.23
N VAL A 340 22.09 4.03 -10.39
CA VAL A 340 23.08 3.33 -11.22
C VAL A 340 22.42 2.20 -12.02
N GLY A 341 22.26 2.42 -13.33
CA GLY A 341 21.88 1.43 -14.35
C GLY A 341 20.41 1.03 -14.32
N VAL A 342 19.58 1.20 -15.35
CA VAL A 342 19.81 0.94 -16.77
C VAL A 342 18.84 1.81 -17.57
N VAL A 343 19.37 2.54 -18.55
CA VAL A 343 18.58 3.29 -19.55
C VAL A 343 18.31 2.35 -20.71
N THR A 344 17.26 1.54 -20.61
CA THR A 344 16.66 0.87 -21.76
C THR A 344 15.14 0.87 -21.61
N ALA A 345 14.47 1.56 -22.55
CA ALA A 345 13.03 1.49 -22.81
C ALA A 345 12.05 1.96 -21.71
N GLY A 346 12.35 3.04 -20.97
CA GLY A 346 11.31 3.85 -20.29
C GLY A 346 10.53 3.19 -19.14
N VAL A 347 10.84 1.95 -18.77
CA VAL A 347 10.28 1.22 -17.62
C VAL A 347 11.44 0.86 -16.70
N ALA A 348 11.48 1.47 -15.51
CA ALA A 348 12.45 1.11 -14.48
C ALA A 348 11.78 0.13 -13.51
N PRO A 349 12.26 -1.13 -13.37
CA PRO A 349 11.74 -2.04 -12.37
C PRO A 349 11.95 -1.45 -10.98
N ARG A 350 10.88 -1.41 -10.19
CA ARG A 350 10.88 -0.85 -8.83
C ARG A 350 10.81 -1.96 -7.80
N ASP A 351 11.50 -1.75 -6.69
CA ASP A 351 11.39 -2.61 -5.51
C ASP A 351 10.01 -2.40 -4.86
N PRO A 352 9.12 -3.41 -4.85
CA PRO A 352 7.79 -3.28 -4.25
C PRO A 352 7.84 -2.86 -2.78
N CYS A 353 8.92 -3.18 -2.05
CA CYS A 353 9.11 -2.76 -0.66
C CYS A 353 9.14 -1.24 -0.49
N THR A 354 9.32 -0.47 -1.56
CA THR A 354 9.36 1.00 -1.55
C THR A 354 8.04 1.67 -1.92
N LEU A 355 7.05 0.88 -2.37
CA LEU A 355 5.75 1.40 -2.79
C LEU A 355 4.85 1.75 -1.60
N ASP A 356 3.85 2.60 -1.88
CA ASP A 356 2.79 3.02 -0.94
C ASP A 356 1.53 2.15 -1.02
N PHE A 357 1.60 1.06 -1.77
CA PHE A 357 0.57 0.04 -1.90
C PHE A 357 1.24 -1.32 -2.12
N ILE A 358 0.47 -2.40 -1.95
CA ILE A 358 0.92 -3.75 -2.28
C ILE A 358 0.35 -4.10 -3.65
N PRO A 359 1.18 -4.24 -4.70
CA PRO A 359 0.71 -4.72 -5.99
C PRO A 359 0.07 -6.10 -5.83
N THR A 360 -0.99 -6.40 -6.58
CA THR A 360 -1.73 -7.66 -6.40
C THR A 360 -0.84 -8.88 -6.65
N SER A 361 0.12 -8.75 -7.58
CA SER A 361 1.12 -9.76 -7.90
C SER A 361 2.11 -10.04 -6.77
N ASN A 362 2.14 -9.24 -5.70
CA ASN A 362 3.08 -9.38 -4.59
C ASN A 362 2.44 -9.97 -3.32
N TYR A 363 1.11 -10.03 -3.19
CA TYR A 363 0.50 -10.64 -1.99
C TYR A 363 0.89 -12.12 -1.79
N TYR A 364 0.93 -12.52 -0.53
CA TYR A 364 0.86 -13.93 -0.17
C TYR A 364 -0.46 -14.52 -0.65
N ARG A 365 -0.45 -15.79 -1.04
CA ARG A 365 -1.60 -16.36 -1.75
C ARG A 365 -1.81 -17.82 -1.45
N PHE A 366 -3.07 -18.26 -1.55
CA PHE A 366 -3.48 -19.66 -1.45
C PHE A 366 -4.84 -19.89 -2.12
N GLN A 367 -5.14 -21.16 -2.40
CA GLN A 367 -6.42 -21.59 -2.95
C GLN A 367 -7.05 -22.62 -2.03
N THR A 368 -8.35 -22.50 -1.76
CA THR A 368 -9.12 -23.50 -1.00
C THR A 368 -9.39 -24.76 -1.81
N PRO A 369 -9.58 -25.93 -1.15
CA PRO A 369 -9.87 -27.19 -1.82
C PRO A 369 -11.19 -27.19 -2.58
#